data_AF-A0A925SVA6-F1
#
_entry.id   AF-A0A925SVA6-F1
#
_cell.length_a   1.000
_cell.length_b   1.000
_cell.length_c   1.000
_cell.angle_alpha   90.00
_cell.angle_beta   90.00
_cell.angle_gamma   90.00
#
_symmetry.space_group_name_H-M   'P 1'
#
loop_
_entity.id
_entity.type
_entity.pdbx_description
1 polymer ?
#
loop_
_entity_poly.entity_id
_entity_poly.type
_entity_poly.pdbx_seq_one_letter_code
_entity_poly.pdbx_strand_id
1 'polypeptide(L)'
;LLGASRQLNARSKPGALLAALNACKSYRAEADKVAGLGVPTLVVAGRRDQMTPFKAGKALADAIPGARFEALDAGHSMMSEAPRELQAALRSFLG
;
A
#
# COMPACT_ATOMS: atom_id res chain seq x y z
N LEU A 1 -2.13 -17.91 -8.06
CA LEU A 1 -1.54 -16.58 -8.39
C LEU A 1 -0.09 -16.66 -8.93
N LEU A 2 0.76 -17.61 -8.49
CA LEU A 2 2.18 -17.69 -8.91
C LEU A 2 2.44 -17.75 -10.44
N GLY A 3 1.59 -18.45 -11.21
CA GLY A 3 1.82 -18.64 -12.65
C GLY A 3 1.66 -17.36 -13.49
N ALA A 4 0.59 -16.59 -13.26
CA ALA A 4 0.30 -15.37 -14.01
C ALA A 4 1.37 -14.30 -13.78
N SER A 5 1.82 -14.12 -12.54
CA SER A 5 2.88 -13.16 -12.19
C SER A 5 4.22 -13.52 -12.84
N ARG A 6 4.55 -14.82 -12.94
CA ARG A 6 5.79 -15.27 -13.59
C ARG A 6 5.78 -14.98 -15.09
N GLN A 7 4.66 -15.25 -15.77
CA GLN A 7 4.53 -15.00 -17.21
C GLN A 7 4.51 -13.51 -17.54
N LEU A 8 3.88 -12.68 -16.68
CA LEU A 8 3.92 -11.23 -16.81
C LEU A 8 5.34 -10.68 -16.63
N ASN A 9 6.05 -11.13 -15.61
CA ASN A 9 7.44 -10.72 -15.36
C ASN A 9 8.38 -11.17 -16.50
N ALA A 10 8.16 -12.35 -17.08
CA ALA A 10 8.95 -12.84 -18.23
C ALA A 10 8.77 -11.99 -19.50
N ARG A 11 7.68 -11.22 -19.61
CA ARG A 11 7.44 -10.29 -20.73
C ARG A 11 8.02 -8.89 -20.48
N SER A 12 8.54 -8.63 -19.28
CA SER A 12 9.14 -7.34 -18.93
C SER A 12 10.58 -7.23 -19.44
N LYS A 13 11.05 -6.00 -19.66
CA LYS A 13 12.46 -5.75 -20.00
C LYS A 13 13.38 -6.31 -18.90
N PRO A 14 14.57 -6.84 -19.23
CA PRO A 14 15.57 -7.24 -18.24
C PRO A 14 15.81 -6.12 -17.22
N GLY A 15 15.84 -6.48 -15.93
CA GLY A 15 16.06 -5.53 -14.84
C GLY A 15 14.83 -4.73 -14.40
N ALA A 16 13.72 -4.73 -15.14
CA ALA A 16 12.52 -3.97 -14.77
C ALA A 16 11.93 -4.39 -13.42
N LEU A 17 11.85 -5.70 -13.16
CA LEU A 17 11.37 -6.22 -11.87
C LEU A 17 12.29 -5.79 -10.72
N LEU A 18 13.61 -5.86 -10.91
CA LEU A 18 14.58 -5.44 -9.89
C LEU A 18 14.44 -3.93 -9.59
N ALA A 19 14.33 -3.10 -10.63
CA ALA A 19 14.13 -1.67 -10.47
C ALA A 19 12.83 -1.37 -9.69
N ALA A 20 11.74 -2.05 -10.03
CA ALA A 20 10.46 -1.90 -9.32
C ALA A 20 10.55 -2.32 -7.84
N LEU A 21 11.13 -3.48 -7.54
CA LEU A 21 11.31 -3.95 -6.16
C LEU A 21 12.23 -3.03 -5.35
N ASN A 22 13.28 -2.49 -5.97
CA ASN A 22 14.15 -1.50 -5.34
C ASN A 22 13.41 -0.20 -5.01
N ALA A 23 12.52 0.28 -5.90
CA ALA A 23 11.69 1.44 -5.64
C ALA A 23 10.73 1.21 -4.47
N CYS A 24 10.11 0.03 -4.38
CA CYS A 24 9.30 -0.36 -3.23
C CYS A 24 10.13 -0.35 -1.93
N LYS A 25 11.33 -0.97 -1.96
CA LYS A 25 12.24 -1.04 -0.81
C LYS A 25 12.72 0.35 -0.35
N SER A 26 13.01 1.25 -1.29
CA SER A 26 13.52 2.59 -0.99
C SER A 26 12.43 3.59 -0.61
N TYR A 27 11.15 3.23 -0.75
CA TYR A 27 10.05 4.13 -0.44
C TYR A 27 10.12 4.65 1.00
N ARG A 28 9.91 5.96 1.13
CA ARG A 28 9.79 6.69 2.38
C ARG A 28 8.62 7.64 2.25
N ALA A 29 7.79 7.72 3.29
CA ALA A 29 6.76 8.75 3.34
C ALA A 29 7.45 10.11 3.44
N GLU A 30 7.22 10.97 2.44
CA GLU A 30 7.70 12.35 2.45
C GLU A 30 6.63 13.21 3.15
N ALA A 31 6.71 13.28 4.48
CA ALA A 31 5.69 13.93 5.32
C ALA A 31 5.35 15.35 4.84
N ASP A 32 6.35 16.13 4.44
CA ASP A 32 6.17 17.51 3.98
C ASP A 32 5.30 17.62 2.72
N LYS A 33 5.30 16.59 1.85
CA LYS A 33 4.48 16.59 0.63
C LYS A 33 3.00 16.34 0.89
N VAL A 34 2.67 15.75 2.04
CA VAL A 34 1.31 15.32 2.37
C VAL A 34 0.70 16.12 3.53
N ALA A 35 1.52 16.86 4.28
CA ALA A 35 1.09 17.70 5.39
C ALA A 35 0.10 18.81 4.97
N GLY A 36 0.13 19.24 3.70
CA GLY A 36 -0.79 20.24 3.16
C GLY A 36 -2.13 19.69 2.64
N LEU A 37 -2.36 18.38 2.72
CA LEU A 37 -3.61 17.78 2.24
C LEU A 37 -4.78 18.16 3.16
N GLY A 38 -5.78 18.85 2.59
CA GLY A 38 -7.01 19.26 3.27
C GLY A 38 -8.23 18.38 2.98
N VAL A 39 -8.02 17.21 2.37
CA VAL A 39 -9.11 16.30 1.98
C VAL A 39 -9.20 15.11 2.94
N PRO A 40 -10.41 14.60 3.21
CA PRO A 40 -10.56 13.35 3.95
C PRO A 40 -9.70 12.26 3.31
N THR A 41 -8.92 11.57 4.14
CA THR A 41 -7.98 10.55 3.67
C THR A 41 -8.09 9.30 4.52
N LEU A 42 -8.07 8.14 3.86
CA LEU A 42 -7.95 6.82 4.48
C LEU A 42 -6.65 6.18 3.99
N VAL A 43 -5.82 5.72 4.91
CA VAL A 43 -4.64 4.90 4.64
C VAL A 43 -4.92 3.47 5.14
N VAL A 44 -4.92 2.50 4.22
CA VAL A 44 -5.08 1.08 4.56
C VAL A 44 -3.73 0.38 4.38
N ALA A 45 -3.28 -0.37 5.40
CA ALA A 45 -2.00 -1.06 5.37
C ALA A 45 -2.11 -2.52 5.83
N GLY A 46 -1.42 -3.42 5.12
CA GLY A 46 -1.27 -4.82 5.50
C GLY A 46 -0.20 -5.02 6.57
N ARG A 47 -0.52 -5.72 7.66
CA ARG A 47 0.42 -6.04 8.75
C ARG A 47 1.63 -6.87 8.31
N ARG A 48 1.48 -7.66 7.25
CA ARG A 48 2.50 -8.57 6.71
C ARG A 48 3.11 -8.06 5.40
N ASP A 49 2.82 -6.83 5.00
CA ASP A 49 3.31 -6.25 3.76
C ASP A 49 4.84 -6.08 3.78
N GLN A 50 5.52 -6.75 2.85
CA GLN A 50 6.97 -6.68 2.66
C GLN A 50 7.40 -5.75 1.51
N MET A 51 6.47 -5.31 0.67
CA MET A 51 6.73 -4.40 -0.45
C MET A 51 6.62 -2.94 0.01
N THR A 52 5.55 -2.61 0.73
CA THR A 52 5.35 -1.32 1.38
C THR A 52 5.16 -1.53 2.88
N PRO A 53 6.24 -1.51 3.68
CA PRO A 53 6.19 -1.93 5.07
C PRO A 53 5.13 -1.19 5.89
N PHE A 54 4.43 -1.93 6.76
CA PHE A 54 3.35 -1.41 7.62
C PHE A 54 3.70 -0.09 8.34
N LYS A 55 4.94 0.03 8.84
CA LYS A 55 5.43 1.24 9.51
C LYS A 55 5.45 2.48 8.59
N ALA A 56 5.74 2.30 7.30
CA ALA A 56 5.71 3.40 6.34
C ALA A 56 4.29 3.88 6.08
N GLY A 57 3.32 2.96 5.99
CA GLY A 57 1.89 3.31 5.90
C GLY A 57 1.40 4.08 7.14
N LYS A 58 1.80 3.65 8.34
CA LYS A 58 1.47 4.37 9.58
C LYS A 58 2.07 5.77 9.61
N ALA A 59 3.35 5.91 9.23
CA ALA A 59 4.01 7.22 9.15
C ALA A 59 3.35 8.16 8.12
N LEU A 60 2.88 7.61 6.99
CA LEU A 60 2.11 8.37 6.00
C LEU A 60 0.80 8.89 6.58
N ALA A 61 0.04 8.04 7.28
CA ALA A 61 -1.21 8.45 7.91
C ALA A 61 -0.98 9.54 8.98
N ASP A 62 0.08 9.40 9.78
CA ASP A 62 0.44 10.38 10.82
C ASP A 62 0.83 11.75 10.23
N ALA A 63 1.33 11.78 8.99
CA ALA A 63 1.71 13.00 8.31
C ALA A 63 0.52 13.72 7.63
N ILE A 64 -0.63 13.07 7.47
CA ILE A 64 -1.79 13.66 6.79
C ILE A 64 -2.80 14.16 7.83
N PRO A 65 -3.12 15.47 7.85
CA PRO A 65 -4.09 16.01 8.79
C PRO A 65 -5.45 15.30 8.71
N GLY A 66 -5.90 14.74 9.83
CA GLY A 66 -7.20 14.07 9.93
C GLY A 66 -7.33 12.74 9.17
N ALA A 67 -6.23 12.16 8.70
CA ALA A 67 -6.28 10.85 8.06
C ALA A 67 -6.71 9.75 9.03
N ARG A 68 -7.49 8.80 8.50
CA ARG A 68 -7.80 7.53 9.16
C ARG A 68 -6.77 6.48 8.76
N PHE A 69 -6.44 5.59 9.69
CA PHE A 69 -5.52 4.49 9.43
C PHE A 69 -6.18 3.15 9.77
N GLU A 70 -6.21 2.25 8.80
CA GLU A 70 -6.78 0.91 8.94
C GLU A 70 -5.71 -0.17 8.71
N ALA A 71 -5.61 -1.10 9.65
CA ALA A 71 -4.59 -2.14 9.65
C ALA A 71 -5.22 -3.52 9.42
N LEU A 72 -4.93 -4.13 8.26
CA LEU A 72 -5.49 -5.43 7.88
C LEU A 72 -4.49 -6.56 8.14
N ASP A 73 -4.99 -7.75 8.49
CA ASP A 73 -4.16 -8.96 8.53
C ASP A 73 -3.88 -9.50 7.11
N ALA A 74 -3.15 -8.73 6.33
CA ALA A 74 -2.85 -9.00 4.92
C ALA A 74 -1.38 -8.63 4.60
N GLY A 75 -0.87 -9.19 3.51
CA GLY A 75 0.32 -8.73 2.82
C GLY A 75 0.01 -7.54 1.88
N HIS A 76 0.76 -7.45 0.78
CA HIS A 76 0.67 -6.33 -0.16
C HIS A 76 -0.60 -6.37 -1.03
N SER A 77 -1.10 -7.56 -1.35
CA SER A 77 -2.21 -7.75 -2.29
C SER A 77 -3.54 -7.83 -1.56
N MET A 78 -3.89 -6.79 -0.79
CA MET A 78 -5.07 -6.76 0.10
C MET A 78 -6.40 -7.10 -0.60
N MET A 79 -6.57 -6.73 -1.87
CA MET A 79 -7.76 -7.10 -2.65
C MET A 79 -7.91 -8.62 -2.85
N SER A 80 -6.80 -9.37 -2.85
CA SER A 80 -6.82 -10.83 -2.95
C SER A 80 -6.71 -11.50 -1.58
N GLU A 81 -5.98 -10.90 -0.66
CA GLU A 81 -5.65 -11.49 0.65
C GLU A 81 -6.73 -11.24 1.72
N ALA A 82 -7.34 -10.04 1.73
CA ALA A 82 -8.37 -9.63 2.69
C ALA A 82 -9.47 -8.79 2.00
N PRO A 83 -10.17 -9.35 0.98
CA PRO A 83 -11.12 -8.61 0.15
C PRO A 83 -12.29 -8.02 0.93
N ARG A 84 -12.78 -8.72 1.97
CA ARG A 84 -13.96 -8.29 2.74
C ARG A 84 -13.60 -7.15 3.67
N GLU A 85 -12.46 -7.27 4.35
CA GLU A 85 -11.93 -6.29 5.28
C GLU A 85 -11.57 -4.99 4.56
N LEU A 86 -10.90 -5.12 3.40
CA LEU A 86 -10.61 -3.96 2.55
C LEU A 86 -11.91 -3.31 2.07
N GLN A 87 -12.89 -4.09 1.59
CA GLN A 87 -14.18 -3.54 1.19
C GLN A 87 -14.90 -2.82 2.34
N ALA A 88 -14.89 -3.39 3.54
CA ALA A 88 -15.52 -2.79 4.71
C ALA A 88 -14.86 -1.45 5.08
N ALA A 89 -13.52 -1.39 5.07
CA ALA A 89 -12.77 -0.16 5.31
C ALA A 89 -13.12 0.94 4.28
N LEU A 90 -13.16 0.56 2.99
CA LEU A 90 -13.50 1.50 1.92
C LEU A 90 -14.96 2.00 2.04
N ARG A 91 -15.92 1.11 2.29
CA ARG A 91 -17.33 1.48 2.47
C ARG A 91 -17.51 2.41 3.67
N SER A 92 -16.90 2.08 4.81
CA SER A 92 -16.98 2.91 6.02
C SER A 92 -16.40 4.31 5.84
N PHE A 93 -15.50 4.50 4.87
CA PHE A 93 -14.89 5.79 4.58
C PHE A 93 -15.69 6.59 3.54
N LEU A 94 -16.21 5.93 2.50
CA LEU A 94 -16.89 6.59 1.39
C LEU A 94 -18.39 6.86 1.64
N GLY A 95 -19.04 6.12 2.54
CA GLY A 95 -20.49 6.15 2.74
C GLY A 95 -21.19 5.13 1.87
#